data_AF-A0A969LVE8-F1
#
_entry.id   AF-A0A969LVE8-F1
#
_cell.length_a   1.000
_cell.length_b   1.000
_cell.length_c   1.000
_cell.angle_alpha   90.00
_cell.angle_beta   90.00
_cell.angle_gamma   90.00
#
_symmetry.space_group_name_H-M   'P 1'
#
loop_
_entity.id
_entity.type
_entity.pdbx_description
1 polymer ?
#
loop_
_entity_poly.entity_id
_entity_poly.type
_entity_poly.pdbx_seq_one_letter_code
_entity_poly.pdbx_strand_id
1 'polypeptide(L)' 'MNTIACSADTSIPAVVDRVLKFRQITALDYQLLKSAILAEPALAEINSSGLNPLFEGLQKGAIWITG' A
#
# COMPACT_ATOMS: atom_id res chain seq x y z
N MET A 1 3.77 -24.52 -15.61
CA MET A 1 4.47 -23.36 -15.01
C MET A 1 3.47 -22.23 -14.94
N ASN A 2 2.87 -22.00 -13.78
CA ASN A 2 1.82 -20.99 -13.62
C ASN A 2 2.50 -19.67 -13.26
N THR A 3 2.82 -18.86 -14.27
CA THR A 3 3.35 -17.51 -14.07
C THR A 3 2.18 -16.66 -13.60
N ILE A 4 2.04 -16.53 -12.28
CA ILE A 4 1.15 -15.52 -11.70
C ILE A 4 1.73 -14.20 -12.20
N ALA A 5 1.07 -13.58 -13.16
CA ALA A 5 1.39 -12.22 -13.57
C ALA A 5 1.35 -11.39 -12.30
N CYS A 6 2.52 -10.92 -11.84
CA CYS A 6 2.60 -9.85 -10.86
C CYS A 6 2.07 -8.62 -11.60
N SER A 7 0.74 -8.51 -11.66
CA SER A 7 0.04 -7.35 -12.17
C SER A 7 0.63 -6.17 -11.43
N ALA A 8 1.26 -5.23 -12.13
CA ALA A 8 1.92 -4.07 -11.54
C ALA A 8 1.04 -3.35 -10.51
N ASP A 9 -0.28 -3.49 -10.66
CA ASP A 9 -1.35 -3.03 -9.76
C ASP A 9 -1.38 -3.66 -8.35
N THR A 10 -0.63 -4.72 -8.05
CA THR A 10 -0.61 -5.32 -6.70
C THR A 10 0.73 -5.16 -6.00
N SER A 11 1.71 -4.54 -6.65
CA SER A 11 2.98 -4.17 -6.00
C SER A 11 2.73 -3.11 -4.93
N ILE A 12 3.45 -3.18 -3.81
CA ILE A 12 3.22 -2.22 -2.71
C ILE A 12 3.51 -0.77 -3.09
N PRO A 13 4.56 -0.44 -3.88
CA PRO A 13 4.73 0.91 -4.40
C PRO A 13 3.50 1.40 -5.18
N ALA A 14 2.91 0.56 -6.03
CA ALA A 14 1.71 0.93 -6.79
C ALA A 14 0.46 1.07 -5.90
N VAL A 15 0.36 0.29 -4.82
CA VAL A 15 -0.71 0.43 -3.82
C VAL A 15 -0.53 1.75 -3.05
N VAL A 16 0.68 2.08 -2.60
CA VAL A 16 0.98 3.33 -1.89
C VAL A 16 0.68 4.53 -2.79
N ASP A 17 1.15 4.54 -4.03
CA ASP A 17 0.90 5.62 -4.98
C ASP A 17 -0.61 5.82 -5.23
N ARG A 18 -1.35 4.72 -5.37
CA ARG A 18 -2.81 4.75 -5.53
C ARG A 18 -3.50 5.34 -4.31
N VAL A 19 -3.16 4.87 -3.10
CA VAL A 19 -3.74 5.38 -1.86
C VAL A 19 -3.46 6.87 -1.69
N LEU A 20 -2.24 7.32 -2.00
CA LEU A 20 -1.88 8.74 -1.92
C LEU A 20 -2.62 9.58 -2.96
N LYS A 21 -2.78 9.05 -4.18
CA LYS A 21 -3.50 9.72 -5.29
C LYS A 21 -5.00 9.87 -5.01
N PHE A 22 -5.65 8.80 -4.57
CA PHE A 22 -7.09 8.78 -4.33
C PHE A 22 -7.48 9.13 -2.89
N ARG A 23 -6.49 9.30 -2.02
CA ARG A 23 -6.67 9.57 -0.58
C ARG A 23 -7.57 8.54 0.09
N GLN A 24 -7.51 7.30 -0.40
CA GLN A 24 -8.44 6.25 -0.02
C GLN A 24 -7.70 4.92 0.11
N ILE A 25 -7.96 4.19 1.19
CA ILE A 25 -7.55 2.79 1.36
C ILE A 25 -8.79 1.91 1.18
N THR A 26 -8.81 1.09 0.13
CA THR A 26 -9.84 0.07 -0.06
C THR A 26 -9.53 -1.18 0.77
N ALA A 27 -10.53 -2.06 0.93
CA ALA A 27 -10.33 -3.36 1.60
C ALA A 27 -9.19 -4.19 0.97
N LEU A 28 -9.04 -4.12 -0.36
CA LEU A 28 -7.96 -4.80 -1.08
C LEU A 28 -6.60 -4.17 -0.77
N ASP A 29 -6.50 -2.84 -0.83
CA ASP A 29 -5.26 -2.12 -0.51
C ASP A 29 -4.80 -2.40 0.92
N TYR A 30 -5.76 -2.47 1.86
CA TYR A 30 -5.49 -2.83 3.25
C TYR A 30 -4.91 -4.25 3.38
N GLN A 31 -5.48 -5.24 2.69
CA GLN A 31 -4.96 -6.62 2.72
C GLN A 31 -3.57 -6.73 2.09
N LEU A 32 -3.32 -6.00 1.01
CA LEU A 32 -2.01 -5.94 0.36
C LEU A 32 -0.96 -5.30 1.26
N LEU A 33 -1.25 -4.14 1.85
CA LEU A 33 -0.36 -3.46 2.80
C LEU A 33 -0.09 -4.34 4.03
N LYS A 34 -1.13 -4.96 4.59
CA LYS A 34 -1.01 -5.84 5.76
C LYS A 34 -0.14 -7.07 5.46
N SER A 35 -0.36 -7.73 4.33
CA SER A 35 0.43 -8.90 3.94
C SER A 35 1.89 -8.55 3.68
N ALA A 36 2.17 -7.40 3.07
CA ALA A 36 3.53 -6.92 2.88
C ALA A 36 4.25 -6.55 4.18
N ILE A 37 3.57 -5.89 5.12
CA ILE A 37 4.14 -5.59 6.45
C ILE A 37 4.56 -6.88 7.17
N LEU A 38 3.77 -7.95 7.04
CA LEU A 38 4.07 -9.25 7.65
C LEU A 38 5.19 -10.01 6.94
N ALA A 39 5.44 -9.71 5.66
CA ALA A 39 6.45 -10.36 4.85
C ALA A 39 7.76 -9.55 4.85
N GLU A 40 8.30 -9.21 6.03
CA GLU A 40 9.50 -8.38 6.34
C GLU A 40 10.37 -7.85 5.17
N PRO A 41 10.90 -8.66 4.23
CA PRO A 41 11.59 -8.15 3.03
C PRO A 41 10.82 -7.10 2.20
N ALA A 42 9.48 -7.13 2.16
CA ALA A 42 8.69 -6.17 1.39
C ALA A 42 8.74 -4.75 1.96
N LEU A 43 8.99 -4.59 3.27
CA LEU A 43 9.17 -3.28 3.91
C LEU A 43 10.47 -2.59 3.50
N ALA A 44 11.50 -3.34 3.13
CA ALA A 44 12.77 -2.78 2.68
C ALA A 44 12.66 -2.14 1.28
N GLU A 45 11.77 -2.66 0.42
CA GLU A 45 11.51 -2.09 -0.92
C GLU A 45 10.63 -0.84 -0.86
N ILE A 46 9.79 -0.73 0.16
CA ILE A 46 8.98 0.45 0.41
C ILE A 46 9.85 1.41 1.24
N ASN A 47 10.76 2.10 0.56
CA ASN A 47 11.51 3.20 1.17
C ASN A 47 10.58 4.05 2.04
N SER A 48 11.10 4.49 3.19
CA SER A 48 10.39 5.30 4.20
C SER A 48 9.69 6.54 3.62
N SER A 49 10.08 6.97 2.42
CA SER A 49 9.46 8.06 1.65
C SER A 49 8.00 7.81 1.25
N GLY A 50 7.57 6.56 1.03
CA GLY A 50 6.19 6.25 0.61
C GLY A 50 5.25 5.97 1.79
N LEU A 51 5.77 5.31 2.83
CA LEU A 51 4.98 4.96 4.02
C LEU A 51 4.74 6.15 4.93
N ASN A 52 5.71 7.04 5.12
CA ASN A 52 5.54 8.19 6.01
C ASN A 52 4.37 9.10 5.59
N PRO A 53 4.25 9.52 4.31
CA PRO A 53 3.09 10.32 3.87
C PRO A 53 1.76 9.58 4.00
N LEU A 54 1.77 8.25 3.85
CA LEU A 54 0.57 7.42 4.00
C LEU A 54 0.10 7.38 5.45
N PHE A 55 1.01 7.14 6.41
CA PHE A 55 0.70 7.17 7.84
C PHE A 55 0.33 8.58 8.32
N GLU A 56 1.05 9.61 7.87
CA GLU A 56 0.70 11.00 8.19
C GLU A 56 -0.69 11.37 7.64
N GLY A 57 -1.01 10.93 6.42
CA GLY A 57 -2.31 11.15 5.81
C GLY A 57 -3.44 10.50 6.58
N LEU A 58 -3.24 9.28 7.09
CA LEU A 58 -4.19 8.60 7.96
C LEU A 58 -4.36 9.34 9.30
N GLN A 59 -3.26 9.71 9.95
CA GLN A 59 -3.29 10.40 11.25
C GLN A 59 -3.97 11.76 11.17
N LYS A 60 -3.77 12.50 10.07
CA LYS A 60 -4.36 13.83 9.85
C LYS A 60 -5.79 13.76 9.28
N GLY A 61 -6.33 12.56 9.04
CA GLY A 61 -7.64 12.38 8.40
C GLY A 61 -7.68 12.81 6.93
N ALA A 62 -6.52 12.96 6.29
CA ALA A 62 -6.40 13.28 4.86
C ALA A 62 -6.54 12.04 3.97
N ILE A 63 -6.43 10.83 4.53
CA ILE A 63 -6.67 9.56 3.87
C ILE A 63 -7.78 8.82 4.62
N TRP A 64 -8.75 8.31 3.89
CA TRP A 64 -9.92 7.64 4.44
C TRP A 64 -9.84 6.13 4.18
N ILE A 65 -10.23 5.33 5.16
CA ILE A 65 -10.38 3.89 4.99
C ILE A 65 -11.83 3.64 4.59
N THR A 66 -12.05 2.99 3.46
CA THR A 66 -13.39 2.64 3.00
C THR A 66 -13.64 1.16 3.24
N GLY A 67 -14.64 0.88 4.07
CA GLY A 67 -15.13 -0.46 4.36
C GLY A 67 -16.03 -0.99 3.28
#